data_AF-A0A813VNU9-F1
#
_entry.id   AF-A0A813VNU9-F1
#
_cell.length_a   1.000
_cell.length_b   1.000
_cell.length_c   1.000
_cell.angle_alpha   90.00
_cell.angle_beta   90.00
_cell.angle_gamma   90.00
#
_symmetry.space_group_name_H-M   'P 1'
#
loop_
_entity.id
_entity.type
_entity.pdbx_description
1 polymer ?
#
loop_
_entity_poly.entity_id
_entity_poly.type
_entity_poly.pdbx_seq_one_letter_code
_entity_poly.pdbx_strand_id
1 'polypeptide(L)'
;MRWGTELWDRFEDISNYVHKGVEFCEKYEDFWKKRCSIENSYAKSLRKLIESYEPKKKDSEENNPTYIKCFIRMLSEIRDIAGQHELIAENVQENVLNRLNQIIKALKEERRKCIEDKEKYLAEHLAYDDLMEKCRIKYEKSYREVEKSENLLVQVENDDSASKNDIKKQKQICDQKKRQFDVLAGDYAKQLCEANRVKNLYYYEQLPSVLNNLEHLEKKRIDQFKEIVTECVKIELEVLPRIKQCLNETQISADKIDSNSDTELIVNLYKTGYQVPSDYIFEDLRQNTQILNANRSNSLIPNSNLNQTSLSNNSNTSNTSINNNNNNTRQKKYRTLNRIKGLFSVANVITKNPDGDQNELPPAQMKNELVKKIHNTQMELDKQKKEREGLLKLKEIYTNNQNFGNSESAEMALRNNEEKIENLKNQLEKYQSVLNEVEASLNQVVYHEYSSGGSNGSGVKNHIYQSPSRTSVNSGNSSAPGTPNTHKSDNAYAVGDLKMAPLVSSNNSESFDDDDEENYDSPVQTDQIDSVNYESNLENVIGTALVMYAFEGTVQNSISIEENESLNVLEKDSGDGWTLVKKLNGERGYVPTDYIQIVYY
;
A
#
# COMPACT_ATOMS: atom_id res chain seq x y z
N MET A 1 -56.24 5.52 6.01
CA MET A 1 -55.53 4.32 5.52
C MET A 1 -54.37 4.02 6.44
N ARG A 2 -54.33 2.81 6.98
CA ARG A 2 -53.21 2.19 7.72
C ARG A 2 -53.12 0.72 7.30
N TRP A 3 -51.95 0.13 7.28
CA TRP A 3 -51.78 -1.27 6.85
C TRP A 3 -52.59 -2.24 7.73
N GLY A 4 -52.66 -1.99 9.04
CA GLY A 4 -53.46 -2.80 9.96
C GLY A 4 -54.97 -2.76 9.78
N THR A 5 -55.52 -1.82 9.00
CA THR A 5 -56.96 -1.78 8.68
C THR A 5 -57.26 -2.16 7.23
N GLU A 6 -56.49 -1.64 6.27
CA GLU A 6 -56.78 -1.85 4.85
C GLU A 6 -56.27 -3.20 4.30
N LEU A 7 -55.30 -3.85 4.96
CA LEU A 7 -54.50 -4.94 4.39
C LEU A 7 -54.36 -6.17 5.33
N TRP A 8 -55.37 -6.43 6.16
CA TRP A 8 -55.35 -7.50 7.16
C TRP A 8 -55.14 -8.91 6.58
N ASP A 9 -55.58 -9.16 5.33
CA ASP A 9 -55.41 -10.43 4.62
C ASP A 9 -54.04 -10.55 3.90
N ARG A 10 -53.18 -9.52 3.97
CA ARG A 10 -51.98 -9.36 3.12
C ARG A 10 -50.64 -9.40 3.86
N PHE A 11 -50.59 -10.05 5.03
CA PHE A 11 -49.37 -10.10 5.84
C PHE A 11 -48.14 -10.59 5.06
N GLU A 12 -48.25 -11.65 4.26
CA GLU A 12 -47.11 -12.20 3.51
C GLU A 12 -46.65 -11.28 2.37
N ASP A 13 -47.59 -10.64 1.67
CA ASP A 13 -47.29 -9.65 0.62
C ASP A 13 -46.53 -8.44 1.20
N ILE A 14 -46.97 -7.95 2.36
CA ILE A 14 -46.34 -6.84 3.11
C ILE A 14 -44.98 -7.25 3.69
N SER A 15 -44.90 -8.41 4.33
CA SER A 15 -43.67 -8.95 4.92
C SER A 15 -42.56 -9.09 3.86
N ASN A 16 -42.93 -9.51 2.64
CA ASN A 16 -42.04 -9.60 1.49
C ASN A 16 -41.72 -8.23 0.85
N TYR A 17 -42.66 -7.28 0.87
CA TYR A 17 -42.38 -5.89 0.43
C TYR A 17 -41.31 -5.24 1.33
N VAL A 18 -41.50 -5.29 2.65
CA VAL A 18 -40.54 -4.75 3.63
C VAL A 18 -39.20 -5.50 3.54
N HIS A 19 -39.21 -6.82 3.31
CA HIS A 19 -37.98 -7.59 3.10
C HIS A 19 -37.17 -7.07 1.91
N LYS A 20 -37.79 -6.86 0.74
CA LYS A 20 -37.15 -6.30 -0.45
C LYS A 20 -36.65 -4.87 -0.21
N GLY A 21 -37.35 -4.12 0.64
CA GLY A 21 -36.89 -2.82 1.15
C GLY A 21 -35.54 -2.90 1.89
N VAL A 22 -35.33 -3.95 2.69
CA VAL A 22 -34.06 -4.21 3.39
C VAL A 22 -32.98 -4.73 2.43
N GLU A 23 -33.31 -5.67 1.53
CA GLU A 23 -32.36 -6.15 0.50
C GLU A 23 -31.81 -5.02 -0.37
N PHE A 24 -32.63 -4.01 -0.65
CA PHE A 24 -32.22 -2.82 -1.39
C PHE A 24 -31.19 -1.99 -0.61
N CYS A 25 -31.35 -1.85 0.70
CA CYS A 25 -30.36 -1.19 1.56
C CYS A 25 -29.03 -1.97 1.56
N GLU A 26 -29.04 -3.31 1.54
CA GLU A 26 -27.83 -4.14 1.43
C GLU A 26 -27.12 -3.96 0.09
N LYS A 27 -27.87 -3.92 -1.02
CA LYS A 27 -27.35 -3.62 -2.37
C LYS A 27 -26.77 -2.19 -2.46
N TYR A 28 -27.33 -1.25 -1.70
CA TYR A 28 -26.83 0.12 -1.59
C TYR A 28 -25.55 0.22 -0.73
N GLU A 29 -25.45 -0.57 0.35
CA GLU A 29 -24.22 -0.71 1.15
C GLU A 29 -23.07 -1.31 0.32
N ASP A 30 -23.32 -2.34 -0.48
CA ASP A 30 -22.35 -2.93 -1.42
C ASP A 30 -21.88 -1.93 -2.49
N PHE A 31 -22.80 -1.16 -3.08
CA PHE A 31 -22.44 -0.07 -3.99
C PHE A 31 -21.49 0.95 -3.34
N TRP A 32 -21.79 1.41 -2.13
CA TRP A 32 -20.93 2.39 -1.44
C TRP A 32 -19.60 1.80 -0.96
N LYS A 33 -19.51 0.50 -0.62
CA LYS A 33 -18.24 -0.20 -0.39
C LYS A 33 -17.35 -0.14 -1.64
N LYS A 34 -17.92 -0.41 -2.82
CA LYS A 34 -17.22 -0.34 -4.10
C LYS A 34 -16.81 1.10 -4.44
N ARG A 35 -17.68 2.09 -4.24
CA ARG A 35 -17.39 3.52 -4.39
C ARG A 35 -16.22 3.97 -3.48
N CYS A 36 -16.23 3.59 -2.20
CA CYS A 36 -15.18 3.87 -1.22
C CYS A 36 -13.83 3.22 -1.60
N SER A 37 -13.86 1.99 -2.10
CA SER A 37 -12.66 1.29 -2.59
C SER A 37 -12.04 1.96 -3.82
N ILE A 38 -12.88 2.48 -4.73
CA ILE A 38 -12.44 3.26 -5.90
C ILE A 38 -11.75 4.56 -5.46
N GLU A 39 -12.33 5.32 -4.53
CA GLU A 39 -11.72 6.56 -4.02
C GLU A 39 -10.37 6.31 -3.35
N ASN A 40 -10.31 5.31 -2.45
CA ASN A 40 -9.07 4.84 -1.84
C ASN A 40 -7.99 4.50 -2.89
N SER A 41 -8.38 3.79 -3.95
CA SER A 41 -7.46 3.37 -5.01
C SER A 41 -6.99 4.54 -5.87
N TYR A 42 -7.86 5.53 -6.12
CA TYR A 42 -7.53 6.75 -6.85
C TYR A 42 -6.53 7.62 -6.07
N ALA A 43 -6.82 7.92 -4.81
CA ALA A 43 -5.94 8.70 -3.93
C ALA A 43 -4.55 8.04 -3.78
N LYS A 44 -4.49 6.72 -3.53
CA LYS A 44 -3.24 5.95 -3.45
C LYS A 44 -2.46 5.97 -4.76
N SER A 45 -3.14 5.96 -5.90
CA SER A 45 -2.50 6.09 -7.22
C SER A 45 -1.91 7.47 -7.45
N LEU A 46 -2.61 8.54 -7.04
CA LEU A 46 -2.07 9.91 -7.08
C LEU A 46 -0.84 10.07 -6.17
N ARG A 47 -0.87 9.54 -4.93
CA ARG A 47 0.29 9.57 -4.02
C ARG A 47 1.53 8.91 -4.62
N LYS A 48 1.39 7.67 -5.13
CA LYS A 48 2.47 6.94 -5.83
C LYS A 48 3.00 7.70 -7.05
N LEU A 49 2.12 8.36 -7.81
CA LEU A 49 2.53 9.20 -8.94
C LEU A 49 3.41 10.35 -8.45
N ILE A 50 2.99 11.11 -7.44
CA ILE A 50 3.75 12.26 -6.90
C ILE A 50 5.12 11.81 -6.38
N GLU A 51 5.17 10.72 -5.60
CA GLU A 51 6.40 10.15 -5.04
C GLU A 51 7.43 9.77 -6.12
N SER A 52 6.98 9.41 -7.32
CA SER A 52 7.86 9.08 -8.45
C SER A 52 8.50 10.30 -9.14
N TYR A 53 7.93 11.50 -8.97
CA TYR A 53 8.40 12.76 -9.57
C TYR A 53 8.94 13.80 -8.57
N GLU A 54 8.81 13.56 -7.26
CA GLU A 54 9.27 14.52 -6.23
C GLU A 54 10.82 14.67 -6.21
N PRO A 55 11.37 15.90 -6.16
CA PRO A 55 12.81 16.11 -6.19
C PRO A 55 13.55 15.45 -5.01
N LYS A 56 14.53 14.60 -5.34
CA LYS A 56 15.39 13.94 -4.33
C LYS A 56 16.36 14.97 -3.71
N LYS A 57 15.97 15.51 -2.56
CA LYS A 57 16.63 16.55 -1.73
C LYS A 57 18.17 16.57 -1.78
N LYS A 58 18.77 17.21 -2.80
CA LYS A 58 20.23 17.32 -2.96
C LYS A 58 20.75 18.68 -3.46
N ASP A 59 19.90 19.50 -4.07
CA ASP A 59 20.25 20.83 -4.58
C ASP A 59 19.42 21.90 -3.86
N SER A 60 19.96 23.14 -3.77
CA SER A 60 19.29 24.23 -3.04
C SER A 60 18.02 24.69 -3.75
N GLU A 61 16.89 24.67 -3.03
CA GLU A 61 15.57 25.06 -3.55
C GLU A 61 15.52 26.52 -4.04
N GLU A 62 16.37 27.40 -3.51
CA GLU A 62 16.52 28.79 -3.96
C GLU A 62 16.93 28.86 -5.45
N ASN A 63 17.82 27.97 -5.89
CA ASN A 63 18.40 27.95 -7.24
C ASN A 63 17.51 27.26 -8.29
N ASN A 64 16.33 26.77 -7.92
CA ASN A 64 15.40 26.20 -8.89
C ASN A 64 14.80 27.31 -9.79
N PRO A 65 14.79 27.15 -11.12
CA PRO A 65 14.02 27.99 -12.03
C PRO A 65 12.52 28.08 -11.69
N THR A 66 11.85 29.14 -12.11
CA THR A 66 10.43 29.40 -11.87
C THR A 66 9.54 28.25 -12.38
N TYR A 67 9.86 27.67 -13.55
CA TYR A 67 9.13 26.52 -14.07
C TYR A 67 9.30 25.25 -13.21
N ILE A 68 10.46 25.04 -12.58
CA ILE A 68 10.68 23.91 -11.64
C ILE A 68 9.93 24.18 -10.33
N LYS A 69 9.98 25.41 -9.81
CA LYS A 69 9.20 25.83 -8.63
C LYS A 69 7.69 25.64 -8.86
N CYS A 70 7.18 25.94 -10.07
CA CYS A 70 5.79 25.66 -10.44
C CYS A 70 5.47 24.17 -10.50
N PHE A 71 6.36 23.33 -11.05
CA PHE A 71 6.16 21.88 -11.07
C PHE A 71 6.09 21.29 -9.64
N ILE A 72 6.97 21.76 -8.74
CA ILE A 72 6.96 21.36 -7.32
C ILE A 72 5.66 21.79 -6.63
N ARG A 73 5.16 23.01 -6.88
CA ARG A 73 3.86 23.45 -6.35
C ARG A 73 2.72 22.58 -6.88
N MET A 74 2.68 22.29 -8.18
CA MET A 74 1.68 21.40 -8.78
C MET A 74 1.69 19.99 -8.17
N LEU A 75 2.87 19.41 -7.89
CA LEU A 75 2.97 18.14 -7.17
C LEU A 75 2.38 18.21 -5.75
N SER A 76 2.54 19.35 -5.05
CA SER A 76 1.90 19.59 -3.75
C SER A 76 0.38 19.73 -3.86
N GLU A 77 -0.13 20.38 -4.91
CA GLU A 77 -1.58 20.56 -5.06
C GLU A 77 -2.29 19.25 -5.42
N ILE A 78 -1.63 18.39 -6.21
CA ILE A 78 -2.13 17.03 -6.50
C ILE A 78 -2.05 16.15 -5.23
N ARG A 79 -1.05 16.36 -4.35
CA ARG A 79 -0.95 15.68 -3.04
C ARG A 79 -2.11 16.04 -2.12
N ASP A 80 -2.50 17.30 -2.08
CA ASP A 80 -3.64 17.77 -1.31
C ASP A 80 -4.98 17.29 -1.88
N ILE A 81 -5.12 17.27 -3.21
CA ILE A 81 -6.27 16.65 -3.89
C ILE A 81 -6.38 15.16 -3.54
N ALA A 82 -5.28 14.40 -3.58
CA ALA A 82 -5.29 13.00 -3.17
C ALA A 82 -5.78 12.83 -1.71
N GLY A 83 -5.36 13.72 -0.81
CA GLY A 83 -5.88 13.77 0.56
C GLY A 83 -7.38 14.09 0.67
N GLN A 84 -7.95 14.85 -0.27
CA GLN A 84 -9.41 15.07 -0.32
C GLN A 84 -10.17 13.81 -0.76
N HIS A 85 -9.61 13.02 -1.68
CA HIS A 85 -10.20 11.76 -2.12
C HIS A 85 -10.11 10.66 -1.04
N GLU A 86 -9.03 10.64 -0.26
CA GLU A 86 -8.97 9.86 1.00
C GLU A 86 -10.04 10.33 2.00
N LEU A 87 -10.21 11.63 2.21
CA LEU A 87 -11.21 12.18 3.13
C LEU A 87 -12.66 11.86 2.71
N ILE A 88 -12.98 11.81 1.41
CA ILE A 88 -14.26 11.27 0.92
C ILE A 88 -14.43 9.82 1.37
N ALA A 89 -13.40 8.99 1.14
CA ALA A 89 -13.48 7.56 1.43
C ALA A 89 -13.61 7.26 2.93
N GLU A 90 -12.88 7.98 3.79
CA GLU A 90 -12.99 7.90 5.25
C GLU A 90 -14.40 8.27 5.71
N ASN A 91 -14.95 9.41 5.24
CA ASN A 91 -16.30 9.84 5.61
C ASN A 91 -17.39 8.89 5.08
N VAL A 92 -17.22 8.31 3.89
CA VAL A 92 -18.13 7.27 3.37
C VAL A 92 -18.05 6.01 4.24
N GLN A 93 -16.86 5.62 4.70
CA GLN A 93 -16.70 4.45 5.57
C GLN A 93 -17.38 4.67 6.94
N GLU A 94 -17.18 5.84 7.57
CA GLU A 94 -17.72 6.14 8.89
C GLU A 94 -19.22 6.52 8.85
N ASN A 95 -19.58 7.55 8.09
CA ASN A 95 -20.90 8.19 8.18
C ASN A 95 -21.97 7.52 7.29
N VAL A 96 -21.57 6.83 6.22
CA VAL A 96 -22.47 6.12 5.30
C VAL A 96 -22.49 4.62 5.58
N LEU A 97 -21.35 3.93 5.50
CA LEU A 97 -21.30 2.46 5.54
C LEU A 97 -21.57 1.88 6.93
N ASN A 98 -20.90 2.38 7.98
CA ASN A 98 -21.16 1.90 9.34
C ASN A 98 -22.62 2.19 9.76
N ARG A 99 -23.16 3.36 9.36
CA ARG A 99 -24.53 3.77 9.64
C ARG A 99 -25.57 2.92 8.89
N LEU A 100 -25.36 2.63 7.61
CA LEU A 100 -26.18 1.68 6.83
C LEU A 100 -26.19 0.30 7.48
N ASN A 101 -25.03 -0.20 7.91
CA ASN A 101 -24.91 -1.53 8.51
C ASN A 101 -25.70 -1.65 9.83
N GLN A 102 -25.70 -0.59 10.66
CA GLN A 102 -26.52 -0.49 11.86
C GLN A 102 -28.02 -0.45 11.53
N ILE A 103 -28.42 0.36 10.53
CA ILE A 103 -29.82 0.44 10.06
C ILE A 103 -30.30 -0.93 9.59
N ILE A 104 -29.55 -1.61 8.71
CA ILE A 104 -29.91 -2.94 8.17
C ILE A 104 -30.08 -3.97 9.28
N LYS A 105 -29.18 -4.00 10.28
CA LYS A 105 -29.30 -4.87 11.46
C LYS A 105 -30.58 -4.61 12.24
N ALA A 106 -30.86 -3.34 12.58
CA ALA A 106 -32.08 -2.97 13.31
C ALA A 106 -33.37 -3.29 12.53
N LEU A 107 -33.39 -3.05 11.21
CA LEU A 107 -34.55 -3.36 10.36
C LEU A 107 -34.80 -4.87 10.24
N LYS A 108 -33.75 -5.70 10.19
CA LYS A 108 -33.87 -7.17 10.21
C LYS A 108 -34.43 -7.66 11.54
N GLU A 109 -33.93 -7.13 12.66
CA GLU A 109 -34.38 -7.48 14.02
C GLU A 109 -35.86 -7.12 14.24
N GLU A 110 -36.24 -5.87 13.96
CA GLU A 110 -37.61 -5.39 14.12
C GLU A 110 -38.60 -6.11 13.17
N ARG A 111 -38.18 -6.44 11.94
CA ARG A 111 -38.99 -7.28 11.04
C ARG A 111 -39.16 -8.71 11.58
N ARG A 112 -38.10 -9.35 12.07
CA ARG A 112 -38.17 -10.73 12.58
C ARG A 112 -39.14 -10.81 13.77
N LYS A 113 -39.05 -9.85 14.70
CA LYS A 113 -39.98 -9.75 15.82
C LYS A 113 -41.45 -9.57 15.39
N CYS A 114 -41.72 -8.79 14.35
CA CYS A 114 -43.08 -8.68 13.80
C CYS A 114 -43.62 -10.01 13.26
N ILE A 115 -42.76 -10.88 12.73
CA ILE A 115 -43.15 -12.23 12.27
C ILE A 115 -43.39 -13.14 13.47
N GLU A 116 -42.47 -13.16 14.45
CA GLU A 116 -42.59 -13.91 15.71
C GLU A 116 -43.90 -13.58 16.45
N ASP A 117 -44.24 -12.29 16.58
CA ASP A 117 -45.48 -11.84 17.21
C ASP A 117 -46.72 -12.32 16.42
N LYS A 118 -46.74 -12.18 15.07
CA LYS A 118 -47.85 -12.68 14.23
C LYS A 118 -48.04 -14.19 14.34
N GLU A 119 -46.97 -14.96 14.34
CA GLU A 119 -47.02 -16.43 14.43
C GLU A 119 -47.51 -16.87 15.80
N LYS A 120 -47.03 -16.25 16.88
CA LYS A 120 -47.49 -16.47 18.25
C LYS A 120 -48.99 -16.18 18.40
N TYR A 121 -49.46 -15.02 17.95
CA TYR A 121 -50.88 -14.66 18.05
C TYR A 121 -51.78 -15.58 17.20
N LEU A 122 -51.31 -16.00 16.02
CA LEU A 122 -52.04 -16.95 15.17
C LEU A 122 -52.09 -18.36 15.80
N ALA A 123 -51.01 -18.81 16.43
CA ALA A 123 -50.98 -20.09 17.13
C ALA A 123 -51.91 -20.11 18.37
N GLU A 124 -51.95 -19.01 19.14
CA GLU A 124 -52.91 -18.84 20.24
C GLU A 124 -54.35 -18.92 19.72
N HIS A 125 -54.68 -18.18 18.66
CA HIS A 125 -55.98 -18.20 18.01
C HIS A 125 -56.41 -19.62 17.58
N LEU A 126 -55.56 -20.31 16.81
CA LEU A 126 -55.86 -21.63 16.27
C LEU A 126 -56.01 -22.71 17.36
N ALA A 127 -55.33 -22.58 18.49
CA ALA A 127 -55.48 -23.50 19.62
C ALA A 127 -56.88 -23.41 20.26
N TYR A 128 -57.49 -22.23 20.32
CA TYR A 128 -58.86 -22.07 20.82
C TYR A 128 -59.92 -22.54 19.80
N ASP A 129 -59.71 -22.31 18.49
CA ASP A 129 -60.59 -22.84 17.45
C ASP A 129 -60.59 -24.40 17.43
N ASP A 130 -59.41 -25.03 17.54
CA ASP A 130 -59.28 -26.50 17.66
C ASP A 130 -59.94 -27.06 18.95
N LEU A 131 -59.79 -26.36 20.08
CA LEU A 131 -60.45 -26.76 21.34
C LEU A 131 -61.99 -26.63 21.25
N MET A 132 -62.47 -25.58 20.60
CA MET A 132 -63.90 -25.36 20.32
C MET A 132 -64.46 -26.43 19.38
N GLU A 133 -63.76 -26.76 18.29
CA GLU A 133 -64.11 -27.84 17.36
C GLU A 133 -64.16 -29.21 18.08
N LYS A 134 -63.17 -29.51 18.92
CA LYS A 134 -63.13 -30.72 19.76
C LYS A 134 -64.30 -30.81 20.73
N CYS A 135 -64.81 -29.68 21.23
CA CYS A 135 -66.04 -29.65 22.02
C CYS A 135 -67.31 -29.80 21.14
N ARG A 136 -67.38 -29.15 19.96
CA ARG A 136 -68.53 -29.31 19.04
C ARG A 136 -68.72 -30.77 18.63
N ILE A 137 -67.64 -31.45 18.26
CA ILE A 137 -67.64 -32.87 17.88
C ILE A 137 -68.13 -33.77 19.02
N LYS A 138 -67.83 -33.45 20.29
CA LYS A 138 -68.35 -34.19 21.47
C LYS A 138 -69.84 -33.94 21.68
N TYR A 139 -70.26 -32.68 21.59
CA TYR A 139 -71.66 -32.25 21.68
C TYR A 139 -72.53 -32.94 20.60
N GLU A 140 -72.12 -32.87 19.33
CA GLU A 140 -72.79 -33.56 18.20
C GLU A 140 -72.89 -35.08 18.40
N LYS A 141 -71.88 -35.72 18.99
CA LYS A 141 -71.91 -37.16 19.29
C LYS A 141 -72.87 -37.49 20.42
N SER A 142 -72.87 -36.70 21.51
CA SER A 142 -73.78 -36.91 22.63
C SER A 142 -75.25 -36.68 22.26
N TYR A 143 -75.54 -35.77 21.32
CA TYR A 143 -76.89 -35.61 20.76
C TYR A 143 -77.39 -36.90 20.10
N ARG A 144 -76.58 -37.51 19.22
CA ARG A 144 -76.91 -38.77 18.54
C ARG A 144 -77.06 -39.94 19.53
N GLU A 145 -76.36 -39.91 20.67
CA GLU A 145 -76.56 -40.87 21.76
C GLU A 145 -77.88 -40.65 22.51
N VAL A 146 -78.32 -39.39 22.71
CA VAL A 146 -79.65 -39.07 23.24
C VAL A 146 -80.73 -39.59 22.29
N GLU A 147 -80.70 -39.20 21.00
CA GLU A 147 -81.65 -39.67 19.99
C GLU A 147 -81.73 -41.20 19.94
N LYS A 148 -80.58 -41.90 19.97
CA LYS A 148 -80.54 -43.37 20.01
C LYS A 148 -81.15 -43.93 21.30
N SER A 149 -80.93 -43.29 22.45
CA SER A 149 -81.50 -43.73 23.73
C SER A 149 -83.02 -43.53 23.80
N GLU A 150 -83.54 -42.47 23.18
CA GLU A 150 -84.97 -42.17 23.08
C GLU A 150 -85.68 -43.11 22.12
N ASN A 151 -85.13 -43.36 20.94
CA ASN A 151 -85.67 -44.35 19.99
C ASN A 151 -85.71 -45.75 20.62
N LEU A 152 -84.69 -46.14 21.40
CA LEU A 152 -84.69 -47.40 22.16
C LEU A 152 -85.72 -47.39 23.31
N LEU A 153 -85.97 -46.26 23.97
CA LEU A 153 -87.03 -46.16 24.97
C LEU A 153 -88.41 -46.37 24.34
N VAL A 154 -88.68 -45.71 23.20
CA VAL A 154 -89.93 -45.88 22.45
C VAL A 154 -90.10 -47.33 21.98
N GLN A 155 -89.03 -48.02 21.58
CA GLN A 155 -89.10 -49.45 21.23
C GLN A 155 -89.47 -50.32 22.45
N VAL A 156 -88.83 -50.11 23.61
CA VAL A 156 -89.10 -50.88 24.84
C VAL A 156 -90.47 -50.54 25.46
N GLU A 157 -90.99 -49.32 25.26
CA GLU A 157 -92.34 -48.92 25.70
C GLU A 157 -93.47 -49.48 24.81
N ASN A 158 -93.16 -49.98 23.61
CA ASN A 158 -94.10 -50.61 22.68
C ASN A 158 -93.90 -52.14 22.53
N ASP A 159 -93.07 -52.77 23.36
CA ASP A 159 -92.84 -54.22 23.37
C ASP A 159 -93.73 -54.89 24.43
N ASP A 160 -94.73 -55.65 23.99
CA ASP A 160 -95.66 -56.40 24.85
C ASP A 160 -94.96 -57.41 25.78
N SER A 161 -93.69 -57.76 25.52
CA SER A 161 -92.89 -58.66 26.35
C SER A 161 -92.01 -57.95 27.40
N ALA A 162 -91.86 -56.63 27.33
CA ALA A 162 -90.97 -55.86 28.22
C ALA A 162 -91.55 -55.66 29.63
N SER A 163 -90.69 -55.76 30.66
CA SER A 163 -91.13 -55.49 32.03
C SER A 163 -91.24 -53.98 32.30
N LYS A 164 -92.12 -53.62 33.25
CA LYS A 164 -92.14 -52.27 33.86
C LYS A 164 -90.78 -51.88 34.45
N ASN A 165 -89.96 -52.86 34.87
CA ASN A 165 -88.59 -52.62 35.32
C ASN A 165 -87.63 -52.28 34.16
N ASP A 166 -87.83 -52.87 32.97
CA ASP A 166 -86.98 -52.64 31.80
C ASP A 166 -87.26 -51.26 31.18
N ILE A 167 -88.54 -50.89 31.06
CA ILE A 167 -88.98 -49.52 30.70
C ILE A 167 -88.35 -48.50 31.67
N LYS A 168 -88.46 -48.74 32.98
CA LYS A 168 -87.87 -47.85 34.01
C LYS A 168 -86.34 -47.74 33.88
N LYS A 169 -85.66 -48.85 33.61
CA LYS A 169 -84.20 -48.91 33.42
C LYS A 169 -83.76 -48.16 32.15
N GLN A 170 -84.46 -48.36 31.03
CA GLN A 170 -84.16 -47.67 29.78
C GLN A 170 -84.44 -46.17 29.89
N LYS A 171 -85.50 -45.77 30.61
CA LYS A 171 -85.78 -44.36 30.92
C LYS A 171 -84.66 -43.71 31.75
N GLN A 172 -84.13 -44.42 32.76
CA GLN A 172 -82.97 -43.94 33.53
C GLN A 172 -81.71 -43.77 32.66
N ILE A 173 -81.50 -44.63 31.66
CA ILE A 173 -80.40 -44.49 30.69
C ILE A 173 -80.61 -43.25 29.80
N CYS A 174 -81.84 -42.99 29.34
CA CYS A 174 -82.18 -41.80 28.59
C CYS A 174 -81.96 -40.51 29.41
N ASP A 175 -82.44 -40.46 30.66
CA ASP A 175 -82.23 -39.35 31.58
C ASP A 175 -80.73 -39.10 31.86
N GLN A 176 -79.94 -40.17 31.96
CA GLN A 176 -78.47 -40.07 32.09
C GLN A 176 -77.83 -39.48 30.83
N LYS A 177 -78.27 -39.89 29.63
CA LYS A 177 -77.75 -39.36 28.36
C LYS A 177 -78.12 -37.90 28.14
N LYS A 178 -79.32 -37.49 28.52
CA LYS A 178 -79.74 -36.07 28.49
C LYS A 178 -78.83 -35.20 29.36
N ARG A 179 -78.60 -35.59 30.62
CA ARG A 179 -77.66 -34.89 31.51
C ARG A 179 -76.22 -34.85 30.95
N GLN A 180 -75.77 -35.92 30.28
CA GLN A 180 -74.45 -35.94 29.64
C GLN A 180 -74.38 -34.96 28.44
N PHE A 181 -75.45 -34.86 27.66
CA PHE A 181 -75.61 -33.88 26.59
C PHE A 181 -75.66 -32.44 27.12
N ASP A 182 -76.42 -32.18 28.19
CA ASP A 182 -76.53 -30.84 28.81
C ASP A 182 -75.16 -30.30 29.27
N VAL A 183 -74.33 -31.16 29.88
CA VAL A 183 -72.95 -30.82 30.28
C VAL A 183 -72.10 -30.48 29.05
N LEU A 184 -72.14 -31.31 28.00
CA LEU A 184 -71.35 -31.10 26.79
C LEU A 184 -71.85 -29.89 25.96
N ALA A 185 -73.13 -29.53 26.07
CA ALA A 185 -73.68 -28.29 25.53
C ALA A 185 -73.11 -27.07 26.26
N GLY A 186 -73.00 -27.13 27.59
CA GLY A 186 -72.34 -26.10 28.40
C GLY A 186 -70.85 -25.95 28.07
N ASP A 187 -70.12 -27.07 27.95
CA ASP A 187 -68.70 -27.07 27.54
C ASP A 187 -68.51 -26.45 26.15
N TYR A 188 -69.35 -26.84 25.18
CA TYR A 188 -69.28 -26.27 23.82
C TYR A 188 -69.63 -24.78 23.80
N ALA A 189 -70.71 -24.35 24.47
CA ALA A 189 -71.08 -22.94 24.55
C ALA A 189 -69.99 -22.08 25.21
N LYS A 190 -69.32 -22.60 26.25
CA LYS A 190 -68.17 -21.94 26.89
C LYS A 190 -67.00 -21.76 25.92
N GLN A 191 -66.56 -22.83 25.25
CA GLN A 191 -65.41 -22.75 24.33
C GLN A 191 -65.73 -21.95 23.06
N LEU A 192 -67.00 -21.96 22.60
CA LEU A 192 -67.45 -21.10 21.50
C LEU A 192 -67.38 -19.61 21.88
N CYS A 193 -67.71 -19.25 23.12
CA CYS A 193 -67.54 -17.87 23.60
C CYS A 193 -66.06 -17.45 23.58
N GLU A 194 -65.18 -18.32 24.12
CA GLU A 194 -63.76 -18.02 24.27
C GLU A 194 -63.00 -18.00 22.93
N ALA A 195 -63.29 -18.93 22.02
CA ALA A 195 -62.72 -18.90 20.67
C ALA A 195 -63.13 -17.63 19.89
N ASN A 196 -64.39 -17.19 20.02
CA ASN A 196 -64.80 -15.91 19.43
C ASN A 196 -64.13 -14.70 20.11
N ARG A 197 -63.87 -14.75 21.43
CA ARG A 197 -63.11 -13.70 22.14
C ARG A 197 -61.68 -13.59 21.58
N VAL A 198 -60.96 -14.70 21.47
CA VAL A 198 -59.57 -14.72 20.98
C VAL A 198 -59.49 -14.38 19.49
N LYS A 199 -60.46 -14.83 18.67
CA LYS A 199 -60.59 -14.42 17.26
C LYS A 199 -60.78 -12.93 17.08
N ASN A 200 -61.63 -12.30 17.88
CA ASN A 200 -61.82 -10.86 17.82
C ASN A 200 -60.54 -10.11 18.25
N LEU A 201 -59.88 -10.57 19.32
CA LEU A 201 -58.58 -10.03 19.75
C LEU A 201 -57.51 -10.15 18.66
N TYR A 202 -57.45 -11.28 17.95
CA TYR A 202 -56.53 -11.50 16.84
C TYR A 202 -56.76 -10.52 15.68
N TYR A 203 -57.98 -10.49 15.13
CA TYR A 203 -58.27 -9.74 13.89
C TYR A 203 -58.47 -8.23 14.10
N TYR A 204 -58.93 -7.77 15.27
CA TYR A 204 -59.20 -6.34 15.51
C TYR A 204 -58.13 -5.61 16.32
N GLU A 205 -57.24 -6.30 17.02
CA GLU A 205 -56.19 -5.68 17.84
C GLU A 205 -54.78 -6.18 17.49
N GLN A 206 -54.51 -7.48 17.61
CA GLN A 206 -53.17 -8.05 17.50
C GLN A 206 -52.58 -7.96 16.09
N LEU A 207 -53.25 -8.54 15.08
CA LEU A 207 -52.79 -8.52 13.69
C LEU A 207 -52.73 -7.07 13.12
N PRO A 208 -53.72 -6.19 13.36
CA PRO A 208 -53.61 -4.77 13.03
C PRO A 208 -52.40 -4.09 13.69
N SER A 209 -52.07 -4.41 14.94
CA SER A 209 -50.89 -3.87 15.63
C SER A 209 -49.59 -4.26 14.92
N VAL A 210 -49.41 -5.55 14.60
CA VAL A 210 -48.22 -6.03 13.87
C VAL A 210 -48.09 -5.38 12.49
N LEU A 211 -49.19 -5.27 11.74
CA LEU A 211 -49.18 -4.63 10.42
C LEU A 211 -48.87 -3.12 10.50
N ASN A 212 -49.35 -2.43 11.54
CA ASN A 212 -48.99 -1.03 11.80
C ASN A 212 -47.52 -0.88 12.22
N ASN A 213 -46.93 -1.87 12.91
CA ASN A 213 -45.50 -1.89 13.22
C ASN A 213 -44.65 -2.06 11.96
N LEU A 214 -45.06 -2.93 11.03
CA LEU A 214 -44.43 -3.03 9.69
C LEU A 214 -44.58 -1.73 8.88
N GLU A 215 -45.72 -1.02 8.99
CA GLU A 215 -45.92 0.29 8.35
C GLU A 215 -44.98 1.36 8.93
N HIS A 216 -44.75 1.34 10.25
CA HIS A 216 -43.79 2.23 10.91
C HIS A 216 -42.35 1.90 10.52
N LEU A 217 -42.00 0.61 10.47
CA LEU A 217 -40.69 0.09 10.08
C LEU A 217 -40.31 0.52 8.66
N GLU A 218 -41.25 0.44 7.72
CA GLU A 218 -41.04 0.86 6.33
C GLU A 218 -40.84 2.38 6.21
N LYS A 219 -41.62 3.19 6.93
CA LYS A 219 -41.44 4.66 6.94
C LYS A 219 -40.08 5.04 7.52
N LYS A 220 -39.72 4.45 8.66
CA LYS A 220 -38.41 4.59 9.32
C LYS A 220 -37.27 4.23 8.35
N ARG A 221 -37.38 3.13 7.59
CA ARG A 221 -36.43 2.76 6.53
C ARG A 221 -36.31 3.84 5.44
N ILE A 222 -37.44 4.35 4.94
CA ILE A 222 -37.47 5.37 3.88
C ILE A 222 -36.83 6.69 4.34
N ASP A 223 -37.17 7.15 5.55
CA ASP A 223 -36.63 8.40 6.11
C ASP A 223 -35.13 8.26 6.41
N GLN A 224 -34.70 7.14 7.02
CA GLN A 224 -33.27 6.87 7.25
C GLN A 224 -32.48 6.72 5.94
N PHE A 225 -33.06 6.11 4.90
CA PHE A 225 -32.43 6.03 3.58
C PHE A 225 -32.25 7.42 2.97
N LYS A 226 -33.26 8.30 3.06
CA LYS A 226 -33.17 9.70 2.63
C LYS A 226 -32.08 10.47 3.37
N GLU A 227 -31.93 10.27 4.68
CA GLU A 227 -30.82 10.85 5.45
C GLU A 227 -29.46 10.37 4.95
N ILE A 228 -29.29 9.07 4.70
CA ILE A 228 -28.04 8.52 4.14
C ILE A 228 -27.73 9.15 2.76
N VAL A 229 -28.70 9.22 1.85
CA VAL A 229 -28.49 9.87 0.53
C VAL A 229 -28.11 11.34 0.67
N THR A 230 -28.64 12.04 1.68
CA THR A 230 -28.29 13.43 1.98
C THR A 230 -26.84 13.56 2.48
N GLU A 231 -26.41 12.65 3.36
CA GLU A 231 -25.03 12.63 3.87
C GLU A 231 -24.01 12.30 2.76
N CYS A 232 -24.33 11.35 1.86
CA CYS A 232 -23.52 11.06 0.67
C CYS A 232 -23.23 12.31 -0.17
N VAL A 233 -24.24 13.16 -0.39
CA VAL A 233 -24.09 14.41 -1.15
C VAL A 233 -23.30 15.45 -0.36
N LYS A 234 -23.51 15.53 0.96
CA LYS A 234 -22.77 16.45 1.85
C LYS A 234 -21.26 16.17 1.82
N ILE A 235 -20.85 14.90 1.92
CA ILE A 235 -19.43 14.50 1.90
C ILE A 235 -18.74 14.94 0.61
N GLU A 236 -19.36 14.69 -0.55
CA GLU A 236 -18.83 15.11 -1.85
C GLU A 236 -18.74 16.64 -1.97
N LEU A 237 -19.73 17.39 -1.43
CA LEU A 237 -19.74 18.85 -1.44
C LEU A 237 -18.70 19.49 -0.50
N GLU A 238 -18.37 18.86 0.62
CA GLU A 238 -17.46 19.40 1.64
C GLU A 238 -16.01 19.53 1.14
N VAL A 239 -15.56 18.69 0.20
CA VAL A 239 -14.20 18.75 -0.36
C VAL A 239 -14.04 19.68 -1.57
N LEU A 240 -15.11 20.00 -2.30
CA LEU A 240 -15.04 20.85 -3.51
C LEU A 240 -14.36 22.21 -3.28
N PRO A 241 -14.55 22.92 -2.15
CA PRO A 241 -13.84 24.17 -1.88
C PRO A 241 -12.32 24.00 -1.82
N ARG A 242 -11.81 22.90 -1.24
CA ARG A 242 -10.37 22.63 -1.15
C ARG A 242 -9.80 22.20 -2.50
N ILE A 243 -10.47 21.32 -3.23
CA ILE A 243 -10.06 20.94 -4.59
C ILE A 243 -9.98 22.19 -5.49
N LYS A 244 -10.98 23.08 -5.41
CA LYS A 244 -10.97 24.37 -6.12
C LYS A 244 -9.80 25.27 -5.70
N GLN A 245 -9.43 25.28 -4.42
CA GLN A 245 -8.24 26.02 -3.95
C GLN A 245 -6.95 25.47 -4.58
N CYS A 246 -6.74 24.15 -4.57
CA CYS A 246 -5.56 23.49 -5.16
C CYS A 246 -5.40 23.82 -6.66
N LEU A 247 -6.50 23.86 -7.41
CA LEU A 247 -6.50 24.28 -8.81
C LEU A 247 -6.12 25.77 -8.98
N ASN A 248 -6.68 26.66 -8.16
CA ASN A 248 -6.34 28.08 -8.17
C ASN A 248 -4.86 28.33 -7.81
N GLU A 249 -4.34 27.63 -6.81
CA GLU A 249 -2.93 27.74 -6.38
C GLU A 249 -1.96 27.22 -7.45
N THR A 250 -2.36 26.21 -8.21
CA THR A 250 -1.62 25.74 -9.39
C THR A 250 -1.58 26.83 -10.47
N GLN A 251 -2.71 27.45 -10.81
CA GLN A 251 -2.78 28.56 -11.77
C GLN A 251 -1.91 29.75 -11.33
N ILE A 252 -2.06 30.19 -10.07
CA ILE A 252 -1.26 31.26 -9.46
C ILE A 252 0.25 30.94 -9.48
N SER A 253 0.63 29.66 -9.52
CA SER A 253 2.04 29.26 -9.68
C SER A 253 2.51 29.23 -11.13
N ALA A 254 1.64 28.93 -12.09
CA ALA A 254 1.93 29.00 -13.51
C ALA A 254 2.08 30.46 -13.99
N ASP A 255 1.22 31.35 -13.49
CA ASP A 255 1.26 32.80 -13.76
C ASP A 255 2.55 33.48 -13.25
N LYS A 256 3.37 32.78 -12.44
CA LYS A 256 4.66 33.24 -11.90
C LYS A 256 5.89 32.73 -12.69
N ILE A 257 5.69 32.01 -13.79
CA ILE A 257 6.80 31.55 -14.63
C ILE A 257 7.32 32.73 -15.46
N ASP A 258 8.61 33.06 -15.32
CA ASP A 258 9.25 34.16 -16.04
C ASP A 258 10.57 33.72 -16.69
N SER A 259 10.62 33.85 -18.02
CA SER A 259 11.80 33.54 -18.83
C SER A 259 12.97 34.51 -18.59
N ASN A 260 12.71 35.74 -18.14
CA ASN A 260 13.77 36.72 -17.88
C ASN A 260 14.51 36.35 -16.58
N SER A 261 13.78 36.14 -15.48
CA SER A 261 14.33 35.65 -14.22
C SER A 261 15.06 34.32 -14.38
N ASP A 262 14.53 33.37 -15.15
CA ASP A 262 15.18 32.08 -15.35
C ASP A 262 16.43 32.14 -16.25
N THR A 263 16.47 33.04 -17.24
CA THR A 263 17.69 33.25 -18.04
C THR A 263 18.74 34.06 -17.28
N GLU A 264 18.34 35.04 -16.45
CA GLU A 264 19.26 35.76 -15.56
C GLU A 264 19.82 34.83 -14.47
N LEU A 265 19.02 33.92 -13.92
CA LEU A 265 19.46 32.89 -12.97
C LEU A 265 20.58 32.02 -13.56
N ILE A 266 20.45 31.60 -14.83
CA ILE A 266 21.51 30.87 -15.55
C ILE A 266 22.79 31.72 -15.66
N VAL A 267 22.67 33.01 -15.98
CA VAL A 267 23.84 33.91 -15.99
C VAL A 267 24.47 34.00 -14.61
N ASN A 268 23.69 34.19 -13.55
CA ASN A 268 24.20 34.31 -12.18
C ASN A 268 24.84 33.01 -11.64
N LEU A 269 24.36 31.84 -12.05
CA LEU A 269 24.93 30.54 -11.68
C LEU A 269 26.22 30.19 -12.43
N TYR A 270 26.36 30.58 -13.69
CA TYR A 270 27.47 30.14 -14.56
C TYR A 270 28.47 31.22 -14.96
N LYS A 271 28.23 32.51 -14.65
CA LYS A 271 29.15 33.63 -14.98
C LYS A 271 30.45 33.52 -14.19
N THR A 272 31.49 33.07 -14.88
CA THR A 272 32.83 32.79 -14.36
C THR A 272 33.64 34.03 -13.95
N GLY A 273 33.29 35.20 -14.47
CA GLY A 273 34.08 36.44 -14.33
C GLY A 273 35.29 36.53 -15.27
N TYR A 274 35.52 35.54 -16.15
CA TYR A 274 36.49 35.70 -17.24
C TYR A 274 36.03 36.83 -18.18
N GLN A 275 36.98 37.69 -18.57
CA GLN A 275 36.75 38.68 -19.62
C GLN A 275 36.85 38.00 -20.99
N VAL A 276 36.26 38.62 -22.01
CA VAL A 276 36.50 38.24 -23.41
C VAL A 276 38.01 38.40 -23.68
N PRO A 277 38.68 37.45 -24.36
CA PRO A 277 40.08 37.62 -24.74
C PRO A 277 40.27 38.92 -25.52
N SER A 278 41.24 39.73 -25.10
CA SER A 278 41.61 40.96 -25.81
C SER A 278 42.18 40.63 -27.18
N ASP A 279 42.02 41.55 -28.14
CA ASP A 279 42.64 41.43 -29.47
C ASP A 279 44.16 41.22 -29.36
N TYR A 280 44.71 40.37 -30.23
CA TYR A 280 46.14 40.10 -30.29
C TYR A 280 46.91 41.37 -30.65
N ILE A 281 47.75 41.85 -29.72
CA ILE A 281 48.62 43.00 -29.93
C ILE A 281 49.74 42.60 -30.88
N PHE A 282 49.98 43.41 -31.92
CA PHE A 282 51.09 43.21 -32.84
C PHE A 282 52.44 43.50 -32.14
N GLU A 283 53.21 42.45 -31.84
CA GLU A 283 54.57 42.59 -31.33
C GLU A 283 55.54 43.05 -32.44
N ASP A 284 55.80 44.35 -32.50
CA ASP A 284 56.76 44.91 -33.45
C ASP A 284 58.21 44.61 -33.01
N LEU A 285 58.74 43.49 -33.48
CA LEU A 285 60.14 43.06 -33.25
C LEU A 285 61.20 44.10 -33.67
N ARG A 286 60.84 45.10 -34.50
CA ARG A 286 61.70 46.23 -34.89
C ARG A 286 61.89 47.23 -33.74
N GLN A 287 60.98 47.28 -32.77
CA GLN A 287 61.15 48.06 -31.54
C GLN A 287 62.06 47.34 -30.53
N ASN A 288 62.04 46.00 -30.51
CA ASN A 288 62.92 45.21 -29.65
C ASN A 288 64.41 45.40 -30.04
N THR A 289 64.69 45.59 -31.33
CA THR A 289 66.01 46.01 -31.84
C THR A 289 66.37 47.47 -31.55
N GLN A 290 65.42 48.34 -31.20
CA GLN A 290 65.73 49.67 -30.67
C GLN A 290 66.06 49.62 -29.17
N ILE A 291 65.35 48.82 -28.36
CA ILE A 291 65.64 48.67 -26.92
C ILE A 291 67.04 48.07 -26.69
N LEU A 292 67.45 47.07 -27.48
CA LEU A 292 68.79 46.49 -27.43
C LEU A 292 69.92 47.47 -27.83
N ASN A 293 69.61 48.54 -28.56
CA ASN A 293 70.57 49.58 -28.95
C ASN A 293 70.48 50.87 -28.12
N ALA A 294 69.38 51.09 -27.39
CA ALA A 294 69.16 52.29 -26.57
C ALA A 294 69.83 52.21 -25.18
N ASN A 295 70.08 51.01 -24.65
CA ASN A 295 70.67 50.79 -23.32
C ASN A 295 72.19 51.08 -23.25
N ARG A 296 72.63 52.21 -23.80
CA ARG A 296 73.96 52.79 -23.59
C ARG A 296 73.98 54.28 -23.24
N SER A 297 72.83 54.89 -22.94
CA SER A 297 72.72 56.26 -22.42
C SER A 297 71.54 56.43 -21.43
N ASN A 298 71.87 56.70 -20.16
CA ASN A 298 71.08 57.41 -19.14
C ASN A 298 69.53 57.39 -19.18
N SER A 299 68.90 56.64 -18.27
CA SER A 299 67.85 57.19 -17.41
C SER A 299 67.72 56.40 -16.10
N LEU A 300 67.17 57.04 -15.06
CA LEU A 300 67.10 56.51 -13.70
C LEU A 300 66.00 55.45 -13.56
N ILE A 301 66.31 54.33 -12.88
CA ILE A 301 65.31 53.43 -12.31
C ILE A 301 65.29 53.64 -10.78
N PRO A 302 64.17 54.15 -10.23
CA PRO A 302 63.84 53.95 -8.83
C PRO A 302 62.54 53.15 -8.69
N ASN A 303 62.69 51.90 -8.28
CA ASN A 303 61.76 51.05 -7.52
C ASN A 303 60.26 50.93 -7.86
N SER A 304 59.83 49.70 -7.67
CA SER A 304 58.47 49.24 -7.40
C SER A 304 57.69 50.01 -6.33
N ASN A 305 56.36 49.84 -6.41
CA ASN A 305 55.32 49.90 -5.36
C ASN A 305 54.35 51.10 -5.33
N LEU A 306 53.16 50.74 -4.84
CA LEU A 306 52.07 51.54 -4.27
C LEU A 306 51.23 52.44 -5.22
N ASN A 307 49.98 52.00 -5.36
CA ASN A 307 48.75 52.80 -5.34
C ASN A 307 48.93 54.32 -5.09
N GLN A 308 48.57 55.14 -6.07
CA GLN A 308 48.03 56.47 -5.81
C GLN A 308 46.69 56.66 -6.52
N THR A 309 45.63 56.80 -5.73
CA THR A 309 44.37 57.39 -6.15
C THR A 309 44.52 58.90 -6.26
N SER A 310 44.17 59.49 -7.40
CA SER A 310 43.83 60.92 -7.51
C SER A 310 42.51 61.06 -8.27
N LEU A 311 41.68 62.00 -7.83
CA LEU A 311 40.32 62.23 -8.33
C LEU A 311 40.24 63.49 -9.19
N SER A 312 39.07 63.65 -9.84
CA SER A 312 38.49 64.86 -10.45
C SER A 312 39.16 65.36 -11.75
N ASN A 313 38.40 65.68 -12.80
CA ASN A 313 37.32 66.68 -12.78
C ASN A 313 35.95 66.22 -13.29
N ASN A 314 34.96 67.11 -13.15
CA ASN A 314 33.53 66.81 -13.10
C ASN A 314 32.70 67.74 -14.01
N SER A 315 31.59 67.23 -14.55
CA SER A 315 30.48 68.04 -15.06
C SER A 315 29.15 67.27 -15.04
N ASN A 316 28.43 67.35 -13.91
CA ASN A 316 26.98 67.56 -13.67
C ASN A 316 25.97 67.10 -14.78
N THR A 317 24.78 66.56 -14.51
CA THR A 317 23.83 66.66 -13.36
C THR A 317 22.79 65.49 -13.49
N SER A 318 21.87 65.09 -12.60
CA SER A 318 21.25 65.63 -11.35
C SER A 318 20.55 64.53 -10.51
N ASN A 319 20.13 64.87 -9.28
CA ASN A 319 18.86 64.52 -8.58
C ASN A 319 18.38 63.03 -8.49
N THR A 320 17.99 62.45 -7.32
CA THR A 320 17.85 62.98 -5.93
C THR A 320 17.80 61.86 -4.85
N SER A 321 18.12 62.21 -3.58
CA SER A 321 17.68 61.58 -2.29
C SER A 321 18.13 60.13 -1.94
N ILE A 322 19.09 59.91 -1.01
CA ILE A 322 18.92 59.83 0.48
C ILE A 322 17.94 58.69 0.90
N ASN A 323 18.32 57.64 1.66
CA ASN A 323 18.96 57.67 3.00
C ASN A 323 19.76 56.38 3.39
N ASN A 324 20.30 56.31 4.62
CA ASN A 324 21.32 55.36 5.11
C ASN A 324 20.81 54.08 5.82
N ASN A 325 21.56 52.96 5.75
CA ASN A 325 22.40 52.45 6.87
C ASN A 325 23.11 51.09 6.61
N ASN A 326 24.42 51.05 6.90
CA ASN A 326 25.23 50.04 7.64
C ASN A 326 24.67 48.61 7.88
N ASN A 327 25.46 47.50 7.85
CA ASN A 327 26.92 47.34 7.95
C ASN A 327 27.38 45.89 7.56
N ASN A 328 28.60 45.73 7.00
CA ASN A 328 29.52 44.55 7.11
C ASN A 328 29.05 43.13 6.64
N THR A 329 29.87 42.22 6.09
CA THR A 329 31.34 42.20 5.81
C THR A 329 31.74 41.16 4.73
N ARG A 330 32.91 41.37 4.10
CA ARG A 330 33.84 40.36 3.50
C ARG A 330 33.36 39.45 2.34
N GLN A 331 33.80 39.81 1.13
CA GLN A 331 34.01 38.88 0.00
C GLN A 331 35.31 38.06 0.13
N LYS A 332 35.49 37.12 -0.83
CA LYS A 332 36.71 36.34 -1.22
C LYS A 332 36.84 34.98 -0.48
N LYS A 333 37.09 33.85 -1.16
CA LYS A 333 37.64 33.60 -2.53
C LYS A 333 37.00 32.37 -3.22
N TYR A 334 37.09 32.33 -4.56
CA TYR A 334 36.55 31.32 -5.48
C TYR A 334 37.09 29.89 -5.32
N ARG A 335 36.30 28.90 -5.79
CA ARG A 335 36.79 27.77 -6.61
C ARG A 335 35.70 27.18 -7.53
N THR A 336 35.93 27.32 -8.84
CA THR A 336 35.55 26.44 -9.98
C THR A 336 34.61 25.25 -9.71
N LEU A 337 33.41 25.17 -10.30
CA LEU A 337 33.05 24.86 -11.71
C LEU A 337 32.94 23.36 -12.08
N ASN A 338 32.00 23.09 -13.00
CA ASN A 338 31.86 21.94 -13.91
C ASN A 338 31.41 20.57 -13.37
N ARG A 339 30.13 20.24 -13.60
CA ARG A 339 29.71 19.06 -14.39
C ARG A 339 28.28 19.24 -14.94
N ILE A 340 28.18 19.38 -16.28
CA ILE A 340 27.11 18.92 -17.20
C ILE A 340 27.42 19.55 -18.57
N LYS A 341 28.24 18.85 -19.37
CA LYS A 341 28.34 18.93 -20.84
C LYS A 341 28.91 17.59 -21.28
N GLY A 342 28.07 16.73 -21.87
CA GLY A 342 28.40 15.31 -21.99
C GLY A 342 27.40 14.50 -22.80
N LEU A 343 27.08 14.99 -24.01
CA LEU A 343 26.45 14.26 -25.12
C LEU A 343 26.87 15.01 -26.41
N PHE A 344 27.14 14.27 -27.49
CA PHE A 344 27.53 14.78 -28.82
C PHE A 344 28.81 15.65 -28.94
N SER A 345 30.00 15.02 -28.91
CA SER A 345 31.23 15.56 -29.54
C SER A 345 32.40 14.55 -29.69
N VAL A 346 32.31 13.35 -29.10
CA VAL A 346 33.45 12.42 -28.99
C VAL A 346 33.62 11.57 -30.24
N ALA A 347 34.32 12.11 -31.24
CA ALA A 347 34.87 11.37 -32.38
C ALA A 347 36.21 11.94 -32.87
N ASN A 348 36.26 13.25 -33.16
CA ASN A 348 37.37 13.87 -33.92
C ASN A 348 38.56 14.39 -33.08
N VAL A 349 38.62 14.10 -31.77
CA VAL A 349 39.61 14.72 -30.85
C VAL A 349 40.87 13.86 -30.63
N ILE A 350 41.00 12.70 -31.31
CA ILE A 350 42.16 11.80 -31.14
C ILE A 350 42.73 11.32 -32.48
N THR A 351 42.87 12.25 -33.42
CA THR A 351 43.80 12.19 -34.56
C THR A 351 44.69 13.44 -34.53
N LYS A 352 45.99 13.26 -34.83
CA LYS A 352 47.04 14.24 -34.50
C LYS A 352 46.87 15.60 -35.20
N ASN A 353 47.09 16.68 -34.45
CA ASN A 353 47.80 17.87 -34.93
C ASN A 353 49.05 18.04 -34.05
N PRO A 354 50.27 18.15 -34.62
CA PRO A 354 51.52 18.18 -33.85
C PRO A 354 52.09 19.60 -33.69
N ASP A 355 51.31 20.52 -33.15
CA ASP A 355 51.79 21.82 -32.64
C ASP A 355 51.01 22.15 -31.36
N GLY A 356 51.71 22.64 -30.34
CA GLY A 356 51.22 22.66 -28.97
C GLY A 356 50.78 24.03 -28.48
N ASP A 357 49.69 24.05 -27.71
CA ASP A 357 49.54 24.99 -26.60
C ASP A 357 48.77 24.29 -25.45
N GLN A 358 49.30 24.36 -24.22
CA GLN A 358 48.97 23.37 -23.19
C GLN A 358 47.80 23.77 -22.28
N ASN A 359 46.80 22.87 -22.21
CA ASN A 359 45.98 22.67 -21.00
C ASN A 359 45.96 21.17 -20.63
N GLU A 360 47.14 20.56 -20.61
CA GLU A 360 47.32 19.21 -20.06
C GLU A 360 47.11 19.25 -18.54
N LEU A 361 46.23 18.38 -18.05
CA LEU A 361 46.12 18.14 -16.61
C LEU A 361 47.45 17.56 -16.10
N PRO A 362 47.88 17.86 -14.85
CA PRO A 362 49.06 17.24 -14.28
C PRO A 362 48.98 15.70 -14.40
N PRO A 363 50.06 14.97 -14.74
CA PRO A 363 49.99 13.53 -15.06
C PRO A 363 49.27 12.65 -14.04
N ALA A 364 49.40 12.94 -12.73
CA ALA A 364 48.65 12.25 -11.68
C ALA A 364 47.12 12.50 -11.72
N GLN A 365 46.68 13.67 -12.20
CA GLN A 365 45.26 13.97 -12.44
C GLN A 365 44.76 13.33 -13.74
N MET A 366 45.60 13.26 -14.79
CA MET A 366 45.28 12.47 -15.99
C MET A 366 45.08 10.99 -15.66
N LYS A 367 45.99 10.38 -14.89
CA LYS A 367 45.84 9.01 -14.36
C LYS A 367 44.49 8.81 -13.65
N ASN A 368 44.11 9.71 -12.76
CA ASN A 368 42.86 9.57 -11.99
C ASN A 368 41.58 9.66 -12.87
N GLU A 369 41.52 10.59 -13.83
CA GLU A 369 40.37 10.64 -14.77
C GLU A 369 40.42 9.53 -15.83
N LEU A 370 41.58 9.02 -16.22
CA LEU A 370 41.72 7.82 -17.09
C LEU A 370 41.22 6.56 -16.38
N VAL A 371 41.67 6.30 -15.14
CA VAL A 371 41.17 5.19 -14.31
C VAL A 371 39.66 5.26 -14.13
N LYS A 372 39.11 6.46 -13.91
CA LYS A 372 37.65 6.66 -13.83
C LYS A 372 36.93 6.39 -15.16
N LYS A 373 37.50 6.80 -16.29
CA LYS A 373 36.94 6.49 -17.63
C LYS A 373 36.97 4.99 -17.90
N ILE A 374 38.09 4.31 -17.61
CA ILE A 374 38.21 2.85 -17.74
C ILE A 374 37.14 2.14 -16.89
N HIS A 375 36.96 2.53 -15.62
CA HIS A 375 35.93 1.95 -14.76
C HIS A 375 34.50 2.15 -15.31
N ASN A 376 34.16 3.36 -15.75
CA ASN A 376 32.86 3.64 -16.35
C ASN A 376 32.62 2.86 -17.66
N THR A 377 33.64 2.79 -18.54
CA THR A 377 33.57 2.04 -19.80
C THR A 377 33.45 0.53 -19.55
N GLN A 378 34.15 0.01 -18.54
CA GLN A 378 34.04 -1.39 -18.10
C GLN A 378 32.63 -1.71 -17.60
N MET A 379 32.01 -0.84 -16.79
CA MET A 379 30.64 -1.04 -16.31
C MET A 379 29.61 -1.09 -17.45
N GLU A 380 29.70 -0.20 -18.44
CA GLU A 380 28.79 -0.25 -19.59
C GLU A 380 29.11 -1.45 -20.51
N LEU A 381 30.37 -1.83 -20.67
CA LEU A 381 30.77 -3.05 -21.39
C LEU A 381 30.15 -4.31 -20.76
N ASP A 382 30.19 -4.43 -19.43
CA ASP A 382 29.61 -5.58 -18.72
C ASP A 382 28.07 -5.56 -18.69
N LYS A 383 27.46 -4.37 -18.75
CA LYS A 383 26.01 -4.20 -19.01
C LYS A 383 25.64 -4.66 -20.43
N GLN A 384 26.38 -4.24 -21.46
CA GLN A 384 26.15 -4.68 -22.84
C GLN A 384 26.37 -6.20 -23.03
N LYS A 385 27.31 -6.83 -22.31
CA LYS A 385 27.45 -8.31 -22.30
C LYS A 385 26.20 -9.02 -21.78
N LYS A 386 25.60 -8.54 -20.67
CA LYS A 386 24.35 -9.08 -20.12
C LYS A 386 23.17 -8.88 -21.06
N GLU A 387 23.12 -7.73 -21.74
CA GLU A 387 22.16 -7.47 -22.83
C GLU A 387 22.32 -8.52 -23.96
N ARG A 388 23.56 -8.86 -24.34
CA ARG A 388 23.86 -9.93 -25.32
C ARG A 388 23.36 -11.31 -24.87
N GLU A 389 23.57 -11.67 -23.60
CA GLU A 389 23.12 -12.95 -23.04
C GLU A 389 21.58 -13.08 -23.05
N GLY A 390 20.86 -11.98 -22.77
CA GLY A 390 19.40 -11.91 -22.92
C GLY A 390 18.96 -12.06 -24.38
N LEU A 391 19.62 -11.34 -25.31
CA LEU A 391 19.32 -11.40 -26.74
C LEU A 391 19.64 -12.78 -27.37
N LEU A 392 20.65 -13.50 -26.87
CA LEU A 392 20.95 -14.87 -27.31
C LEU A 392 19.82 -15.84 -26.95
N LYS A 393 19.30 -15.77 -25.71
CA LYS A 393 18.12 -16.55 -25.27
C LYS A 393 16.87 -16.18 -26.07
N LEU A 394 16.68 -14.88 -26.36
CA LEU A 394 15.55 -14.43 -27.17
C LEU A 394 15.62 -14.97 -28.62
N LYS A 395 16.80 -14.98 -29.23
CA LYS A 395 17.04 -15.62 -30.53
C LYS A 395 16.72 -17.12 -30.48
N GLU A 396 17.17 -17.82 -29.45
CA GLU A 396 16.92 -19.26 -29.27
C GLU A 396 15.40 -19.54 -29.22
N ILE A 397 14.65 -18.80 -28.41
CA ILE A 397 13.18 -18.89 -28.34
C ILE A 397 12.52 -18.64 -29.70
N TYR A 398 12.90 -17.57 -30.40
CA TYR A 398 12.34 -17.23 -31.73
C TYR A 398 12.76 -18.20 -32.85
N THR A 399 13.85 -18.95 -32.66
CA THR A 399 14.28 -19.99 -33.61
C THR A 399 13.56 -21.30 -33.35
N ASN A 400 13.29 -21.62 -32.07
CA ASN A 400 12.60 -22.85 -31.66
C ASN A 400 11.07 -22.75 -31.84
N ASN A 401 10.48 -21.55 -31.79
CA ASN A 401 9.04 -21.37 -31.98
C ASN A 401 8.69 -20.06 -32.72
N GLN A 402 8.40 -20.21 -34.02
CA GLN A 402 8.22 -19.12 -34.98
C GLN A 402 7.01 -18.20 -34.69
N ASN A 403 6.10 -18.60 -33.79
CA ASN A 403 4.95 -17.78 -33.37
C ASN A 403 5.31 -16.69 -32.35
N PHE A 404 6.46 -16.76 -31.68
CA PHE A 404 6.82 -15.83 -30.59
C PHE A 404 7.60 -14.59 -31.05
N GLY A 405 8.13 -14.60 -32.27
CA GLY A 405 8.85 -13.46 -32.86
C GLY A 405 9.71 -13.87 -34.05
N ASN A 406 10.19 -12.90 -34.83
CA ASN A 406 11.13 -13.17 -35.93
C ASN A 406 12.56 -13.27 -35.40
N SER A 407 13.17 -14.46 -35.52
CA SER A 407 14.57 -14.73 -35.14
C SER A 407 15.56 -13.78 -35.84
N GLU A 408 15.30 -13.37 -37.09
CA GLU A 408 16.13 -12.40 -37.82
C GLU A 408 16.18 -11.02 -37.16
N SER A 409 15.10 -10.61 -36.46
CA SER A 409 15.09 -9.37 -35.66
C SER A 409 15.97 -9.49 -34.42
N ALA A 410 16.00 -10.67 -33.78
CA ALA A 410 16.91 -10.95 -32.67
C ALA A 410 18.37 -11.06 -33.14
N GLU A 411 18.64 -11.61 -34.33
CA GLU A 411 19.97 -11.56 -34.95
C GLU A 411 20.44 -10.12 -35.21
N MET A 412 19.56 -9.26 -35.73
CA MET A 412 19.91 -7.88 -36.01
C MET A 412 20.20 -7.09 -34.72
N ALA A 413 19.42 -7.34 -33.67
CA ALA A 413 19.68 -6.80 -32.33
C ALA A 413 21.01 -7.30 -31.74
N LEU A 414 21.34 -8.60 -31.92
CA LEU A 414 22.62 -9.18 -31.49
C LEU A 414 23.81 -8.52 -32.20
N ARG A 415 23.76 -8.34 -33.52
CA ARG A 415 24.83 -7.66 -34.29
C ARG A 415 25.04 -6.22 -33.80
N ASN A 416 23.95 -5.47 -33.61
CA ASN A 416 24.00 -4.10 -33.10
C ASN A 416 24.52 -4.00 -31.66
N ASN A 417 24.32 -5.04 -30.83
CA ASN A 417 24.90 -5.12 -29.50
C ASN A 417 26.39 -5.55 -29.54
N GLU A 418 26.78 -6.44 -30.45
CA GLU A 418 28.16 -6.87 -30.65
C GLU A 418 29.07 -5.73 -31.13
N GLU A 419 28.60 -4.90 -32.08
CA GLU A 419 29.30 -3.68 -32.52
C GLU A 419 29.53 -2.69 -31.36
N LYS A 420 28.53 -2.49 -30.48
CA LYS A 420 28.70 -1.67 -29.26
C LYS A 420 29.76 -2.27 -28.33
N ILE A 421 29.75 -3.59 -28.13
CA ILE A 421 30.73 -4.30 -27.30
C ILE A 421 32.15 -4.16 -27.87
N GLU A 422 32.32 -4.27 -29.19
CA GLU A 422 33.61 -4.06 -29.85
C GLU A 422 34.07 -2.60 -29.73
N ASN A 423 33.21 -1.62 -29.98
CA ASN A 423 33.52 -0.20 -29.82
C ASN A 423 33.91 0.14 -28.36
N LEU A 424 33.19 -0.41 -27.36
CA LEU A 424 33.52 -0.24 -25.94
C LEU A 424 34.85 -0.91 -25.56
N LYS A 425 35.18 -2.09 -26.11
CA LYS A 425 36.51 -2.72 -25.94
C LYS A 425 37.61 -1.84 -26.52
N ASN A 426 37.45 -1.37 -27.76
CA ASN A 426 38.44 -0.56 -28.46
C ASN A 426 38.67 0.80 -27.75
N GLN A 427 37.62 1.40 -27.17
CA GLN A 427 37.75 2.56 -26.30
C GLN A 427 38.49 2.24 -24.98
N LEU A 428 38.19 1.11 -24.36
CA LEU A 428 38.81 0.67 -23.10
C LEU A 428 40.30 0.34 -23.27
N GLU A 429 40.67 -0.38 -24.33
CA GLU A 429 42.06 -0.62 -24.72
C GLU A 429 42.80 0.70 -24.99
N LYS A 430 42.16 1.64 -25.72
CA LYS A 430 42.74 2.96 -25.98
C LYS A 430 42.97 3.77 -24.70
N TYR A 431 42.04 3.74 -23.74
CA TYR A 431 42.24 4.38 -22.43
C TYR A 431 43.32 3.66 -21.59
N GLN A 432 43.48 2.34 -21.74
CA GLN A 432 44.55 1.59 -21.08
C GLN A 432 45.93 1.87 -21.68
N SER A 433 46.07 2.00 -23.01
CA SER A 433 47.33 2.41 -23.65
C SER A 433 47.76 3.80 -23.15
N VAL A 434 46.85 4.78 -23.20
CA VAL A 434 47.15 6.14 -22.73
C VAL A 434 47.42 6.19 -21.22
N LEU A 435 46.78 5.33 -20.42
CA LEU A 435 47.13 5.18 -19.00
C LEU A 435 48.55 4.63 -18.83
N ASN A 436 48.93 3.58 -19.57
CA ASN A 436 50.28 3.01 -19.54
C ASN A 436 51.35 4.03 -20.00
N GLU A 437 51.06 4.83 -21.01
CA GLU A 437 51.92 5.93 -21.50
C GLU A 437 52.10 7.03 -20.43
N VAL A 438 51.02 7.43 -19.75
CA VAL A 438 51.06 8.39 -18.63
C VAL A 438 51.81 7.82 -17.42
N GLU A 439 51.66 6.53 -17.12
CA GLU A 439 52.38 5.86 -16.03
C GLU A 439 53.87 5.63 -16.32
N ALA A 440 54.23 5.28 -17.56
CA ALA A 440 55.62 5.24 -18.01
C ALA A 440 56.28 6.62 -17.92
N SER A 441 55.55 7.67 -18.34
CA SER A 441 55.97 9.07 -18.23
C SER A 441 56.19 9.48 -16.76
N LEU A 442 55.31 9.04 -15.84
CA LEU A 442 55.45 9.28 -14.40
C LEU A 442 56.70 8.62 -13.80
N ASN A 443 57.06 7.43 -14.28
CA ASN A 443 58.20 6.66 -13.80
C ASN A 443 59.55 7.16 -14.36
N GLN A 444 59.57 7.88 -15.48
CA GLN A 444 60.82 8.43 -16.06
C GLN A 444 61.35 9.68 -15.32
N VAL A 445 60.57 10.31 -14.44
CA VAL A 445 60.96 11.52 -13.68
C VAL A 445 62.02 11.24 -12.57
N VAL A 446 62.54 10.02 -12.48
CA VAL A 446 63.39 9.56 -11.35
C VAL A 446 64.90 9.51 -11.67
N TYR A 447 65.33 9.63 -12.95
CA TYR A 447 66.73 9.37 -13.35
C TYR A 447 67.40 10.44 -14.22
N HIS A 448 67.79 11.56 -13.59
CA HIS A 448 68.94 12.42 -13.92
C HIS A 448 69.31 13.19 -12.62
N GLU A 449 70.55 13.35 -12.16
CA GLU A 449 71.82 12.70 -12.52
C GLU A 449 72.84 12.88 -11.37
N TYR A 450 73.85 11.99 -11.28
CA TYR A 450 75.12 12.03 -10.52
C TYR A 450 75.24 12.79 -9.17
N SER A 451 75.50 12.13 -8.03
CA SER A 451 76.73 11.38 -7.62
C SER A 451 77.86 12.23 -7.03
N SER A 452 78.04 12.15 -5.70
CA SER A 452 79.37 12.17 -5.04
C SER A 452 79.31 11.80 -3.54
N GLY A 453 80.32 11.08 -3.06
CA GLY A 453 81.03 11.42 -1.81
C GLY A 453 80.34 11.35 -0.44
N GLY A 454 80.28 10.16 0.15
CA GLY A 454 80.95 9.82 1.42
C GLY A 454 80.69 10.60 2.73
N SER A 455 80.15 9.86 3.71
CA SER A 455 80.59 9.82 5.13
C SER A 455 80.31 10.98 6.11
N ASN A 456 79.51 10.64 7.14
CA ASN A 456 79.67 10.97 8.57
C ASN A 456 79.85 12.43 9.04
N GLY A 457 78.90 12.95 9.86
CA GLY A 457 79.20 14.06 10.79
C GLY A 457 78.03 14.89 11.33
N SER A 458 77.54 14.55 12.52
CA SER A 458 76.68 15.31 13.45
C SER A 458 76.60 16.86 13.32
N GLY A 459 75.38 17.45 13.25
CA GLY A 459 75.21 18.89 12.94
C GLY A 459 74.02 19.73 13.49
N VAL A 460 73.14 19.20 14.36
CA VAL A 460 72.32 19.94 15.39
C VAL A 460 71.53 21.24 15.02
N LYS A 461 70.17 21.16 15.06
CA LYS A 461 69.13 22.24 15.29
C LYS A 461 68.92 23.34 14.21
N ASN A 462 67.71 23.58 13.70
CA ASN A 462 66.51 24.16 14.36
C ASN A 462 65.20 23.80 13.57
N HIS A 463 64.00 23.56 14.13
CA HIS A 463 63.06 24.36 14.99
C HIS A 463 62.24 25.43 14.21
N ILE A 464 60.91 25.64 14.37
CA ILE A 464 59.83 25.04 15.23
C ILE A 464 58.42 25.16 14.54
N TYR A 465 57.37 24.56 15.16
CA TYR A 465 55.89 24.75 15.02
C TYR A 465 55.20 24.10 13.81
N GLN A 466 54.12 23.29 13.90
CA GLN A 466 53.35 22.67 15.01
C GLN A 466 52.34 23.52 15.83
N SER A 467 51.21 22.87 16.22
CA SER A 467 50.17 23.28 17.22
C SER A 467 49.11 24.31 16.77
N PRO A 468 47.90 24.39 17.41
CA PRO A 468 47.56 23.91 18.77
C PRO A 468 46.25 23.12 18.98
N SER A 469 46.21 22.40 20.12
CA SER A 469 44.99 22.07 20.89
C SER A 469 45.30 22.07 22.39
N ARG A 470 44.49 22.77 23.21
CA ARG A 470 44.50 22.89 24.69
C ARG A 470 43.13 23.46 25.12
N THR A 471 42.55 23.24 26.29
CA THR A 471 42.90 22.53 27.55
C THR A 471 41.55 22.07 28.21
N SER A 472 41.43 21.32 29.31
CA SER A 472 42.15 21.38 30.60
C SER A 472 42.12 20.05 31.38
N VAL A 473 42.92 19.97 32.45
CA VAL A 473 42.93 18.89 33.45
C VAL A 473 42.66 19.46 34.84
N ASN A 474 42.16 18.63 35.76
CA ASN A 474 42.24 18.83 37.20
C ASN A 474 42.59 17.50 37.91
N SER A 475 43.07 17.58 39.15
CA SER A 475 43.85 16.52 39.83
C SER A 475 43.02 15.60 40.75
N GLY A 476 43.58 14.41 41.07
CA GLY A 476 43.53 13.89 42.46
C GLY A 476 43.17 12.41 42.68
N ASN A 477 44.19 11.60 42.98
CA ASN A 477 44.24 10.40 43.85
C ASN A 477 42.95 9.60 44.19
N SER A 478 42.96 8.27 43.95
CA SER A 478 43.28 7.26 45.00
C SER A 478 43.19 5.80 44.50
N SER A 479 43.85 4.88 45.23
CA SER A 479 44.11 3.48 44.87
C SER A 479 42.91 2.51 44.94
N ALA A 480 42.80 1.63 43.93
CA ALA A 480 42.98 0.14 43.93
C ALA A 480 42.89 -0.68 45.26
N PRO A 481 42.88 -2.05 45.25
CA PRO A 481 42.98 -3.02 44.13
C PRO A 481 41.93 -4.18 44.14
N GLY A 482 41.96 -5.09 43.14
CA GLY A 482 41.05 -6.25 43.08
C GLY A 482 41.16 -7.20 41.87
N THR A 483 42.38 -7.67 41.54
CA THR A 483 42.68 -8.69 40.49
C THR A 483 42.46 -10.15 41.03
N PRO A 484 42.64 -11.29 40.28
CA PRO A 484 43.32 -11.46 38.98
C PRO A 484 42.83 -12.57 37.99
N ASN A 485 43.27 -12.47 36.71
CA ASN A 485 43.86 -13.53 35.83
C ASN A 485 43.05 -14.80 35.39
N THR A 486 43.33 -15.52 34.25
CA THR A 486 44.20 -15.31 33.05
C THR A 486 43.96 -16.36 31.94
N HIS A 487 44.20 -15.97 30.66
CA HIS A 487 44.88 -16.75 29.57
C HIS A 487 44.24 -18.04 28.96
N LYS A 488 44.59 -18.48 27.73
CA LYS A 488 45.05 -17.86 26.44
C LYS A 488 45.17 -18.95 25.33
N SER A 489 45.50 -18.53 24.10
CA SER A 489 46.32 -19.20 23.04
C SER A 489 45.62 -19.83 21.82
N ASP A 490 46.40 -20.08 20.77
CA ASP A 490 46.02 -20.04 19.35
C ASP A 490 46.61 -21.23 18.55
N ASN A 491 46.04 -21.61 17.38
CA ASN A 491 46.73 -21.82 16.07
C ASN A 491 46.03 -22.74 15.03
N ALA A 492 45.71 -22.16 13.87
CA ALA A 492 46.11 -22.50 12.47
C ALA A 492 45.93 -23.91 11.78
N TYR A 493 45.53 -23.80 10.49
CA TYR A 493 45.78 -24.65 9.29
C TYR A 493 44.94 -25.92 8.92
N ALA A 494 44.33 -25.81 7.72
CA ALA A 494 44.33 -26.75 6.57
C ALA A 494 43.36 -27.97 6.45
N VAL A 495 42.52 -27.90 5.39
CA VAL A 495 42.12 -28.93 4.37
C VAL A 495 41.62 -30.33 4.83
N GLY A 496 40.43 -30.73 4.37
CA GLY A 496 39.95 -32.13 4.39
C GLY A 496 38.50 -32.29 3.88
N ASP A 497 38.14 -33.47 3.35
CA ASP A 497 36.88 -33.71 2.62
C ASP A 497 36.19 -35.04 3.05
N LEU A 498 34.90 -35.20 2.71
CA LEU A 498 34.10 -36.46 2.63
C LEU A 498 33.73 -37.34 3.87
N LYS A 499 32.44 -37.22 4.27
CA LYS A 499 31.37 -38.28 4.43
C LYS A 499 31.42 -39.46 5.45
N MET A 500 30.19 -39.85 5.86
CA MET A 500 29.70 -41.00 6.68
C MET A 500 30.05 -40.95 8.20
N ALA A 501 29.14 -41.02 9.20
CA ALA A 501 27.85 -41.73 9.46
C ALA A 501 28.01 -43.17 10.03
N PRO A 502 27.01 -43.78 10.72
CA PRO A 502 25.90 -43.28 11.58
C PRO A 502 25.92 -43.96 13.00
N LEU A 503 24.79 -43.99 13.75
CA LEU A 503 24.16 -45.20 14.40
C LEU A 503 23.16 -44.88 15.57
N VAL A 504 21.92 -45.43 15.47
CA VAL A 504 20.91 -45.90 16.49
C VAL A 504 20.77 -45.25 17.90
N SER A 505 19.62 -45.22 18.60
CA SER A 505 18.28 -45.88 18.53
C SER A 505 17.28 -45.12 19.47
N SER A 506 15.97 -45.42 19.65
CA SER A 506 14.98 -46.37 19.09
C SER A 506 13.53 -46.01 19.52
N ASN A 507 12.52 -46.58 18.83
CA ASN A 507 11.18 -47.04 19.28
C ASN A 507 10.22 -46.04 20.03
N ASN A 508 9.02 -45.71 19.52
CA ASN A 508 7.76 -46.50 19.40
C ASN A 508 7.00 -46.77 20.72
N SER A 509 5.66 -46.75 20.81
CA SER A 509 4.56 -46.20 19.94
C SER A 509 3.18 -46.53 20.55
N GLU A 510 2.17 -45.64 20.39
CA GLU A 510 0.72 -45.98 20.26
C GLU A 510 0.01 -46.70 21.46
N SER A 511 -1.33 -46.81 21.61
CA SER A 511 -2.55 -46.41 20.85
C SER A 511 -3.85 -46.69 21.68
N PHE A 512 -5.03 -46.24 21.20
CA PHE A 512 -6.40 -46.80 21.48
C PHE A 512 -7.02 -46.55 22.89
N ASP A 513 -8.35 -46.43 23.11
CA ASP A 513 -9.57 -46.43 22.25
C ASP A 513 -10.78 -45.69 22.91
N ASP A 514 -11.79 -45.34 22.08
CA ASP A 514 -13.27 -45.21 22.27
C ASP A 514 -14.03 -44.30 23.30
N ASP A 515 -15.06 -43.63 22.73
CA ASP A 515 -16.48 -43.43 23.13
C ASP A 515 -17.06 -42.42 24.19
N ASP A 516 -18.37 -42.13 23.93
CA ASP A 516 -19.50 -41.59 24.73
C ASP A 516 -19.76 -40.06 24.98
N GLU A 517 -20.80 -39.58 24.27
CA GLU A 517 -22.01 -38.79 24.63
C GLU A 517 -22.12 -37.58 25.63
N GLU A 518 -23.12 -36.72 25.30
CA GLU A 518 -24.03 -35.91 26.13
C GLU A 518 -23.62 -34.58 26.88
N ASN A 519 -24.11 -33.46 26.30
CA ASN A 519 -25.12 -32.52 26.87
C ASN A 519 -24.74 -31.29 27.77
N TYR A 520 -25.75 -30.46 28.10
CA TYR A 520 -25.78 -29.14 28.81
C TYR A 520 -24.78 -28.96 30.00
N ASP A 521 -24.35 -27.75 30.43
CA ASP A 521 -25.11 -26.49 30.65
C ASP A 521 -24.20 -25.22 30.77
N SER A 522 -24.77 -24.05 31.13
CA SER A 522 -24.09 -22.77 31.48
C SER A 522 -24.45 -22.33 32.92
N PRO A 523 -24.18 -21.09 33.44
CA PRO A 523 -23.24 -19.99 33.08
C PRO A 523 -22.43 -19.42 34.30
N VAL A 524 -21.87 -18.20 34.18
CA VAL A 524 -21.59 -17.16 35.24
C VAL A 524 -20.13 -16.87 35.69
N GLN A 525 -19.65 -15.66 35.34
CA GLN A 525 -18.93 -14.59 36.09
C GLN A 525 -18.04 -14.93 37.32
N THR A 526 -16.94 -14.22 37.65
CA THR A 526 -16.18 -13.09 37.05
C THR A 526 -14.79 -13.01 37.71
N ASP A 527 -13.78 -12.44 37.03
CA ASP A 527 -13.02 -11.25 37.48
C ASP A 527 -11.86 -10.91 36.52
N GLN A 528 -11.26 -9.72 36.67
CA GLN A 528 -10.25 -9.14 35.76
C GLN A 528 -8.87 -9.06 36.42
N ILE A 529 -7.79 -9.27 35.64
CA ILE A 529 -6.58 -8.40 35.60
C ILE A 529 -5.56 -8.90 34.55
N ASP A 530 -5.01 -7.95 33.79
CA ASP A 530 -3.75 -7.90 33.02
C ASP A 530 -3.28 -9.09 32.16
N SER A 531 -3.58 -8.98 30.87
CA SER A 531 -2.67 -9.14 29.71
C SER A 531 -1.57 -10.23 29.72
N VAL A 532 -1.76 -11.24 28.87
CA VAL A 532 -0.67 -11.79 28.03
C VAL A 532 -1.13 -11.87 26.58
N ASN A 533 -0.23 -11.49 25.67
CA ASN A 533 -0.53 -11.34 24.24
C ASN A 533 -0.58 -12.71 23.53
N TYR A 534 -1.74 -13.06 22.97
CA TYR A 534 -1.93 -14.24 22.10
C TYR A 534 -2.22 -13.87 20.63
N GLU A 535 -1.86 -12.66 20.20
CA GLU A 535 -1.89 -12.26 18.80
C GLU A 535 -0.56 -12.66 18.11
N SER A 536 -0.52 -13.89 17.56
CA SER A 536 0.53 -14.29 16.62
C SER A 536 0.05 -15.31 15.59
N ASN A 537 0.24 -14.97 14.32
CA ASN A 537 0.28 -15.88 13.17
C ASN A 537 -0.96 -16.74 12.86
N LEU A 538 -2.17 -16.16 12.95
CA LEU A 538 -3.19 -16.51 11.95
C LEU A 538 -2.80 -15.81 10.64
N GLU A 539 -2.02 -16.51 9.82
CA GLU A 539 -1.51 -15.98 8.56
C GLU A 539 -2.64 -15.84 7.53
N ASN A 540 -2.60 -14.78 6.73
CA ASN A 540 -3.63 -14.42 5.74
C ASN A 540 -3.69 -15.44 4.58
N VAL A 541 -4.25 -16.62 4.82
CA VAL A 541 -4.60 -17.56 3.75
C VAL A 541 -5.83 -17.03 3.03
N ILE A 542 -5.64 -16.55 1.80
CA ILE A 542 -6.67 -15.94 0.97
C ILE A 542 -7.35 -16.94 0.01
N GLY A 543 -6.90 -18.20 0.03
CA GLY A 543 -7.45 -19.30 -0.76
C GLY A 543 -6.59 -20.56 -0.68
N THR A 544 -7.01 -21.62 -1.35
CA THR A 544 -6.22 -22.82 -1.60
C THR A 544 -5.79 -22.89 -3.06
N ALA A 545 -4.79 -23.71 -3.36
CA ALA A 545 -4.41 -24.02 -4.73
C ALA A 545 -4.00 -25.50 -4.88
N LEU A 546 -4.34 -26.08 -6.02
CA LEU A 546 -3.89 -27.40 -6.45
C LEU A 546 -2.76 -27.24 -7.47
N VAL A 547 -1.66 -27.95 -7.31
CA VAL A 547 -0.54 -27.90 -8.26
C VAL A 547 -0.88 -28.70 -9.51
N MET A 548 -0.90 -28.02 -10.66
CA MET A 548 -1.20 -28.59 -11.97
C MET A 548 0.05 -29.09 -12.69
N TYR A 549 1.22 -28.52 -12.38
CA TYR A 549 2.51 -28.92 -12.95
C TYR A 549 3.62 -28.79 -11.89
N ALA A 550 4.52 -29.78 -11.84
CA ALA A 550 5.67 -29.72 -10.93
C ALA A 550 6.64 -28.60 -11.33
N PHE A 551 7.25 -27.94 -10.33
CA PHE A 551 8.22 -26.86 -10.50
C PHE A 551 9.34 -27.01 -9.48
N GLU A 552 10.59 -26.75 -9.87
CA GLU A 552 11.76 -26.83 -9.00
C GLU A 552 12.27 -25.42 -8.63
N GLY A 553 12.36 -25.14 -7.33
CA GLY A 553 12.65 -23.83 -6.74
C GLY A 553 14.05 -23.32 -7.01
N THR A 554 14.29 -22.87 -8.24
CA THR A 554 15.59 -22.41 -8.75
C THR A 554 15.76 -20.89 -8.72
N VAL A 555 14.69 -20.14 -8.42
CA VAL A 555 14.67 -18.67 -8.31
C VAL A 555 14.68 -18.27 -6.83
N GLN A 556 15.30 -17.14 -6.50
CA GLN A 556 15.39 -16.68 -5.11
C GLN A 556 13.99 -16.41 -4.52
N ASN A 557 13.74 -16.96 -3.33
CA ASN A 557 12.44 -17.01 -2.64
C ASN A 557 11.35 -17.85 -3.34
N SER A 558 11.67 -18.65 -4.36
CA SER A 558 10.77 -19.68 -4.89
C SER A 558 10.90 -21.02 -4.14
N ILE A 559 9.87 -21.86 -4.17
CA ILE A 559 9.89 -23.21 -3.57
C ILE A 559 9.55 -24.29 -4.61
N SER A 560 10.09 -25.50 -4.43
CA SER A 560 9.75 -26.65 -5.27
C SER A 560 8.37 -27.19 -4.94
N ILE A 561 7.57 -27.54 -5.93
CA ILE A 561 6.21 -28.09 -5.80
C ILE A 561 5.99 -29.30 -6.70
N GLU A 562 5.21 -30.27 -6.24
CA GLU A 562 4.94 -31.53 -6.94
C GLU A 562 3.51 -31.56 -7.51
N GLU A 563 3.32 -32.27 -8.62
CA GLU A 563 2.02 -32.34 -9.30
C GLU A 563 0.95 -32.99 -8.41
N ASN A 564 -0.23 -32.36 -8.31
CA ASN A 564 -1.33 -32.68 -7.38
C ASN A 564 -1.07 -32.34 -5.89
N GLU A 565 0.02 -31.65 -5.55
CA GLU A 565 0.21 -31.09 -4.20
C GLU A 565 -0.84 -30.00 -3.89
N SER A 566 -1.28 -29.91 -2.64
CA SER A 566 -2.24 -28.90 -2.17
C SER A 566 -1.57 -27.84 -1.32
N LEU A 567 -1.82 -26.57 -1.66
CA LEU A 567 -1.14 -25.39 -1.11
C LEU A 567 -2.13 -24.36 -0.56
N ASN A 568 -1.68 -23.57 0.41
CA ASN A 568 -2.40 -22.39 0.90
C ASN A 568 -1.85 -21.14 0.19
N VAL A 569 -2.72 -20.33 -0.43
CA VAL A 569 -2.33 -19.07 -1.09
C VAL A 569 -2.32 -17.95 -0.06
N LEU A 570 -1.24 -17.17 -0.03
CA LEU A 570 -1.05 -16.04 0.88
C LEU A 570 -1.15 -14.67 0.18
N GLU A 571 -0.66 -14.58 -1.05
CA GLU A 571 -0.72 -13.36 -1.87
C GLU A 571 -1.03 -13.73 -3.32
N LYS A 572 -1.85 -12.91 -3.99
CA LYS A 572 -2.23 -13.13 -5.40
C LYS A 572 -1.14 -12.61 -6.32
N ASP A 573 -1.00 -13.23 -7.48
CA ASP A 573 -0.24 -12.69 -8.61
C ASP A 573 -0.59 -11.21 -8.83
N SER A 574 0.45 -10.36 -8.85
CA SER A 574 0.31 -8.92 -9.04
C SER A 574 0.46 -8.47 -10.51
N GLY A 575 0.51 -9.42 -11.44
CA GLY A 575 0.78 -9.23 -12.85
C GLY A 575 2.23 -9.56 -13.25
N ASP A 576 2.98 -10.26 -12.41
CA ASP A 576 4.37 -10.67 -12.63
C ASP A 576 4.55 -12.19 -12.82
N GLY A 577 3.47 -12.98 -12.71
CA GLY A 577 3.46 -14.41 -13.02
C GLY A 577 3.72 -15.32 -11.81
N TRP A 578 3.78 -14.76 -10.60
CA TRP A 578 4.15 -15.50 -9.38
C TRP A 578 3.11 -15.33 -8.28
N THR A 579 2.70 -16.45 -7.68
CA THR A 579 1.78 -16.48 -6.52
C THR A 579 2.55 -16.89 -5.28
N LEU A 580 2.35 -16.17 -4.15
CA LEU A 580 2.97 -16.52 -2.87
C LEU A 580 2.15 -17.61 -2.17
N VAL A 581 2.78 -18.75 -1.91
CA VAL A 581 2.13 -19.95 -1.38
C VAL A 581 2.83 -20.48 -0.13
N LYS A 582 2.09 -21.28 0.65
CA LYS A 582 2.55 -22.02 1.82
C LYS A 582 2.15 -23.49 1.71
N LYS A 583 3.15 -24.37 1.80
CA LYS A 583 2.96 -25.84 1.90
C LYS A 583 2.43 -26.24 3.28
N LEU A 584 1.88 -27.45 3.38
CA LEU A 584 1.43 -28.04 4.65
C LEU A 584 2.59 -28.27 5.65
N ASN A 585 3.83 -28.43 5.18
CA ASN A 585 5.04 -28.50 6.01
C ASN A 585 5.44 -27.15 6.65
N GLY A 586 4.74 -26.04 6.33
CA GLY A 586 5.01 -24.69 6.83
C GLY A 586 5.93 -23.83 5.94
N GLU A 587 6.58 -24.44 4.96
CA GLU A 587 7.48 -23.80 4.00
C GLU A 587 6.72 -22.81 3.08
N ARG A 588 7.41 -21.74 2.69
CA ARG A 588 6.82 -20.60 1.96
C ARG A 588 7.73 -20.10 0.86
N GLY A 589 7.13 -19.73 -0.25
CA GLY A 589 7.79 -19.06 -1.35
C GLY A 589 6.87 -18.85 -2.54
N TYR A 590 7.43 -18.27 -3.58
CA TYR A 590 6.73 -18.02 -4.84
C TYR A 590 6.74 -19.26 -5.73
N VAL A 591 5.63 -19.49 -6.42
CA VAL A 591 5.51 -20.49 -7.50
C VAL A 591 4.87 -19.85 -8.72
N PRO A 592 5.11 -20.34 -9.94
CA PRO A 592 4.49 -19.78 -11.13
C PRO A 592 2.96 -19.92 -11.06
N THR A 593 2.23 -18.84 -11.30
CA THR A 593 0.76 -18.82 -11.18
C THR A 593 0.10 -19.79 -12.16
N ASP A 594 0.63 -19.91 -13.38
CA ASP A 594 0.15 -20.85 -14.41
C ASP A 594 0.35 -22.34 -14.03
N TYR A 595 1.16 -22.63 -13.00
CA TYR A 595 1.43 -24.00 -12.54
C TYR A 595 0.46 -24.45 -11.44
N ILE A 596 -0.44 -23.58 -10.97
CA ILE A 596 -1.38 -23.86 -9.88
C ILE A 596 -2.82 -23.42 -10.21
N GLN A 597 -3.80 -24.26 -9.88
CA GLN A 597 -5.22 -23.91 -9.98
C GLN A 597 -5.70 -23.35 -8.63
N ILE A 598 -5.93 -22.04 -8.57
CA ILE A 598 -6.28 -21.32 -7.34
C ILE A 598 -7.81 -21.25 -7.13
N VAL A 599 -8.25 -21.50 -5.90
CA VAL A 599 -9.61 -21.24 -5.41
C VAL A 599 -9.51 -20.28 -4.22
N TYR A 600 -10.02 -19.05 -4.40
CA TYR A 600 -10.07 -18.06 -3.32
C TYR A 600 -11.25 -18.30 -2.38
N TYR A 601 -11.07 -17.91 -1.11
CA TYR A 601 -12.14 -17.87 -0.11
C TYR A 601 -13.06 -16.65 -0.31
#